data_AF-A0A015M801-F1
#
_entry.id   AF-A0A015M801-F1
#
_cell.length_a   1.000
_cell.length_b   1.000
_cell.length_c   1.000
_cell.angle_alpha   90.00
_cell.angle_beta   90.00
_cell.angle_gamma   90.00
#
_symmetry.space_group_name_H-M   'P 1'
#
loop_
_entity.id
_entity.type
_entity.pdbx_description
1 polymer ?
#
loop_
_entity_poly.entity_id
_entity_poly.type
_entity_poly.pdbx_seq_one_letter_code
_entity_poly.pdbx_strand_id
1 'polypeptide(L)'
;MGDLIDMCVSGWKFSHNEIYNAIQAIITCIQMTSRLWMLKTEDTNGRLYFDIVLKLDFAKYEVNLIELGGEPVKLINLIDWTVTKGLILYHNINFLLYSLNTPAHDTKFFNLFIGFLAKPVLEINKEIIDPIL
;
A
#
# COMPACT_ATOMS: atom_id res chain seq x y z
N MET A 1 2.59 -6.07 -11.20
CA MET A 1 1.76 -6.76 -10.20
C MET A 1 2.55 -7.83 -9.43
N GLY A 2 3.82 -7.60 -9.11
CA GLY A 2 4.78 -8.68 -8.83
C GLY A 2 5.49 -8.65 -7.48
N ASP A 3 5.05 -7.84 -6.51
CA ASP A 3 5.72 -7.84 -5.20
C ASP A 3 4.89 -8.57 -4.15
N LEU A 4 3.66 -8.12 -3.89
CA LEU A 4 2.85 -8.68 -2.79
C LEU A 4 2.31 -10.09 -3.07
N ILE A 5 1.88 -10.35 -4.31
CA ILE A 5 1.43 -11.68 -4.73
C ILE A 5 2.62 -12.64 -4.76
N ASP A 6 3.76 -12.19 -5.27
CA ASP A 6 4.99 -12.98 -5.36
C ASP A 6 5.51 -13.35 -3.98
N MET A 7 5.44 -12.43 -3.01
CA MET A 7 5.70 -12.73 -1.60
C MET A 7 4.78 -13.85 -1.09
N CYS A 8 3.48 -13.81 -1.38
CA CYS A 8 2.54 -14.86 -0.95
C CYS A 8 2.80 -16.23 -1.59
N VAL A 9 3.22 -16.27 -2.87
CA VAL A 9 3.48 -17.54 -3.57
C VAL A 9 4.90 -18.08 -3.40
N SER A 10 5.84 -17.26 -2.93
CA SER A 10 7.26 -17.64 -2.75
C SER A 10 7.49 -18.74 -1.71
N GLY A 11 6.57 -18.90 -0.76
CA GLY A 11 6.74 -19.78 0.41
C GLY A 11 7.79 -19.30 1.42
N TRP A 12 8.41 -18.13 1.18
CA TRP A 12 9.38 -17.54 2.09
C TRP A 12 8.70 -16.98 3.34
N LYS A 13 9.50 -16.82 4.38
CA LYS A 13 9.07 -16.15 5.61
C LYS A 13 9.51 -14.69 5.54
N PHE A 14 8.62 -13.80 5.93
CA PHE A 14 8.86 -12.35 5.93
C PHE A 14 8.62 -11.79 7.31
N SER A 15 9.32 -10.71 7.64
CA SER A 15 8.98 -9.89 8.81
C SER A 15 7.70 -9.10 8.55
N HIS A 16 7.03 -8.67 9.63
CA HIS A 16 5.91 -7.74 9.54
C HIS A 16 6.28 -6.46 8.78
N ASN A 17 7.48 -5.93 9.00
CA ASN A 17 7.95 -4.72 8.35
C ASN A 17 8.06 -4.88 6.83
N GLU A 18 8.57 -6.01 6.35
CA GLU A 18 8.66 -6.30 4.91
C GLU A 18 7.26 -6.31 4.28
N ILE A 19 6.30 -6.98 4.92
CA ILE A 19 4.93 -7.06 4.41
C ILE A 19 4.21 -5.71 4.46
N TYR A 20 4.32 -4.97 5.56
CA TYR A 20 3.69 -3.65 5.65
C TYR A 20 4.32 -2.63 4.72
N ASN A 21 5.62 -2.70 4.47
CA ASN A 21 6.28 -1.88 3.46
C ASN A 21 5.76 -2.21 2.05
N ALA A 22 5.62 -3.50 1.72
CA ALA A 22 5.07 -3.92 0.44
C ALA A 22 3.61 -3.48 0.26
N ILE A 23 2.76 -3.64 1.29
CA ILE A 23 1.36 -3.18 1.26
C ILE A 23 1.31 -1.67 0.99
N GLN A 24 2.07 -0.86 1.73
CA GLN A 24 2.09 0.59 1.55
C GLN A 24 2.69 1.02 0.20
N ALA A 25 3.59 0.23 -0.36
CA ALA A 25 4.22 0.49 -1.64
C ALA A 25 3.36 0.10 -2.86
N ILE A 26 2.21 -0.57 -2.65
CA ILE A 26 1.41 -1.14 -3.73
C ILE A 26 -0.06 -0.75 -3.61
N ILE A 27 -0.62 -0.76 -2.41
CA ILE A 27 -2.05 -0.63 -2.17
C ILE A 27 -2.36 0.70 -1.49
N THR A 28 -3.38 1.37 -2.00
CA THR A 28 -3.98 2.55 -1.39
C THR A 28 -5.50 2.38 -1.31
N CYS A 29 -6.08 2.76 -0.17
CA CYS A 29 -7.51 2.80 0.09
C CYS A 29 -7.98 4.26 0.10
N ILE A 30 -8.92 4.59 -0.77
CA ILE A 30 -9.50 5.93 -0.86
C ILE A 30 -10.93 5.84 -0.34
N GLN A 31 -11.20 6.55 0.74
CA GLN A 31 -12.53 6.67 1.33
C GLN A 31 -13.25 7.88 0.71
N MET A 32 -14.24 7.58 -0.14
CA MET A 32 -15.21 8.53 -0.68
C MET A 32 -16.61 8.19 -0.12
N THR A 33 -17.67 8.32 -0.92
CA THR A 33 -19.00 7.76 -0.63
C THR A 33 -18.96 6.24 -0.50
N SER A 34 -18.09 5.57 -1.26
CA SER A 34 -17.72 4.16 -1.12
C SER A 34 -16.21 4.01 -1.03
N ARG A 35 -15.76 2.83 -0.58
CA ARG A 35 -14.34 2.49 -0.53
C ARG A 35 -13.85 2.14 -1.94
N LEU A 36 -12.83 2.85 -2.38
CA LEU A 36 -12.13 2.61 -3.63
C LEU A 36 -10.71 2.12 -3.32
N TRP A 37 -10.22 1.15 -4.08
CA TRP A 37 -8.86 0.67 -3.95
C TRP A 37 -8.08 1.04 -5.20
N MET A 38 -6.84 1.45 -4.99
CA MET A 38 -5.89 1.73 -6.06
C MET A 38 -4.65 0.89 -5.84
N LEU A 39 -4.25 0.15 -6.86
CA LEU A 39 -3.10 -0.75 -6.83
C LEU A 39 -2.07 -0.27 -7.84
N LYS A 40 -0.82 -0.09 -7.40
CA LYS A 40 0.29 0.08 -8.33
C LYS A 40 0.71 -1.26 -8.89
N THR A 41 0.91 -1.27 -10.18
CA THR A 41 1.32 -2.44 -10.92
C THR A 41 2.34 -2.05 -11.97
N GLU A 42 2.96 -3.06 -12.55
CA GLU A 42 4.06 -2.97 -13.48
C GLU A 42 3.72 -3.91 -14.63
N ASP A 43 3.82 -3.40 -15.86
CA ASP A 43 3.60 -4.19 -17.07
C ASP A 43 4.83 -5.02 -17.44
N THR A 44 4.73 -5.84 -18.48
CA THR A 44 5.83 -6.70 -18.94
C THR A 44 7.05 -5.93 -19.45
N ASN A 45 6.94 -4.62 -19.68
CA ASN A 45 8.01 -3.74 -20.13
C ASN A 45 8.58 -2.89 -18.98
N GLY A 46 8.16 -3.13 -17.75
CA GLY A 46 8.59 -2.37 -16.57
C GLY A 46 7.89 -1.02 -16.39
N ARG A 47 6.82 -0.76 -17.14
CA ARG A 47 6.06 0.49 -17.01
C ARG A 47 5.10 0.41 -15.83
N LEU A 48 5.18 1.41 -14.96
CA LEU A 48 4.27 1.54 -13.82
C LEU A 48 2.92 2.11 -14.26
N TYR A 49 1.84 1.48 -13.81
CA TYR A 49 0.47 1.98 -13.95
C TYR A 49 -0.35 1.65 -12.69
N PHE A 50 -1.58 2.14 -12.64
CA PHE A 50 -2.45 1.96 -11.50
C PHE A 50 -3.78 1.32 -11.91
N ASP A 51 -4.16 0.28 -11.20
CA ASP A 51 -5.47 -0.36 -11.30
C ASP A 51 -6.39 0.19 -10.22
N ILE A 52 -7.61 0.54 -10.60
CA ILE A 52 -8.64 1.03 -9.68
C ILE A 52 -9.76 0.01 -9.60
N VAL A 53 -10.07 -0.45 -8.38
CA VAL A 53 -11.07 -1.49 -8.15
C VAL A 53 -11.95 -1.17 -6.94
N LEU A 54 -13.20 -1.64 -6.97
CA LEU A 54 -14.13 -1.50 -5.83
C LEU A 54 -13.92 -2.59 -4.77
N LYS A 55 -13.29 -3.70 -5.14
CA LYS A 55 -13.08 -4.85 -4.27
C LYS A 55 -11.69 -5.43 -4.50
N LEU A 56 -10.98 -5.70 -3.40
CA LEU A 56 -9.74 -6.48 -3.43
C LEU A 56 -10.06 -7.98 -3.44
N ASP A 57 -9.41 -8.72 -4.33
CA ASP A 57 -9.49 -10.18 -4.37
C ASP A 57 -8.20 -10.81 -3.81
N PHE A 58 -7.95 -10.56 -2.51
CA PHE A 58 -6.82 -11.14 -1.78
C PHE A 58 -7.21 -12.26 -0.81
N ALA A 59 -8.46 -12.72 -0.84
CA ALA A 59 -9.01 -13.63 0.18
C ALA A 59 -8.32 -15.01 0.22
N LYS A 60 -7.72 -15.44 -0.89
CA LYS A 60 -7.00 -16.72 -1.04
C LYS A 60 -5.51 -16.64 -0.72
N TYR A 61 -4.98 -15.44 -0.48
CA TYR A 61 -3.54 -15.25 -0.30
C TYR A 61 -3.20 -15.20 1.19
N GLU A 62 -2.14 -15.92 1.53
CA GLU A 62 -1.57 -16.00 2.86
C GLU A 62 -0.07 -15.71 2.80
N VAL A 63 0.48 -15.21 3.90
CA VAL A 63 1.90 -14.92 4.03
C VAL A 63 2.43 -15.47 5.34
N ASN A 64 3.64 -16.03 5.30
CA ASN A 64 4.27 -16.63 6.47
C ASN A 64 5.10 -15.57 7.21
N LEU A 65 4.73 -15.27 8.45
CA LEU A 65 5.40 -14.24 9.24
C LEU A 65 6.46 -14.85 10.16
N ILE A 66 7.68 -14.31 10.15
CA ILE A 66 8.81 -14.79 10.97
C ILE A 66 8.44 -14.74 12.46
N GLU A 67 7.79 -13.65 12.88
CA GLU A 67 7.40 -13.38 14.26
C GLU A 67 6.36 -14.37 14.80
N LEU A 68 5.61 -15.03 13.91
CA LEU A 68 4.63 -16.07 14.26
C LEU A 68 5.19 -17.49 14.04
N GLY A 69 6.52 -17.66 14.05
CA GLY A 69 7.15 -18.95 13.77
C GLY A 69 7.03 -19.41 12.31
N GLY A 70 6.49 -18.57 11.43
CA GLY A 70 6.15 -18.89 10.05
C GLY A 70 4.72 -19.43 9.87
N GLU A 71 3.83 -19.22 10.83
CA GLU A 71 2.40 -19.49 10.62
C GLU A 71 1.84 -18.60 9.51
N PRO A 72 1.00 -19.16 8.61
CA PRO A 72 0.38 -18.41 7.54
C PRO A 72 -0.70 -17.47 8.08
N VAL A 73 -0.64 -16.21 7.66
CA VAL A 73 -1.65 -15.19 7.95
C VAL A 73 -2.29 -14.72 6.67
N LYS A 74 -3.61 -14.59 6.67
CA LYS A 74 -4.36 -14.06 5.52
C LYS A 74 -3.93 -12.63 5.22
N LEU A 75 -3.51 -12.40 3.98
CA LEU A 75 -3.05 -11.09 3.52
C LEU A 75 -4.12 -10.01 3.70
N ILE A 76 -5.39 -10.35 3.48
CA ILE A 76 -6.50 -9.41 3.65
C ILE A 76 -6.60 -8.86 5.08
N ASN A 77 -6.25 -9.65 6.10
CA ASN A 77 -6.29 -9.20 7.49
C ASN A 77 -5.20 -8.14 7.75
N LEU A 78 -4.03 -8.31 7.16
CA LEU A 78 -2.93 -7.33 7.25
C LEU A 78 -3.29 -6.04 6.52
N ILE A 79 -3.94 -6.13 5.35
CA ILE A 79 -4.44 -4.97 4.61
C ILE A 79 -5.52 -4.24 5.42
N ASP A 80 -6.51 -4.94 5.98
CA ASP A 80 -7.56 -4.32 6.79
C ASP A 80 -6.99 -3.66 8.06
N TRP A 81 -5.96 -4.26 8.66
CA TRP A 81 -5.23 -3.66 9.77
C TRP A 81 -4.54 -2.35 9.36
N THR A 82 -3.82 -2.34 8.24
CA THR A 82 -3.15 -1.12 7.74
C THR A 82 -4.14 -0.02 7.37
N VAL A 83 -5.32 -0.36 6.84
CA VAL A 83 -6.43 0.60 6.64
C VAL A 83 -6.93 1.16 7.97
N THR A 84 -7.20 0.29 8.95
CA THR A 84 -7.72 0.69 10.26
C THR A 84 -6.75 1.62 11.00
N LYS A 85 -5.44 1.39 10.84
CA LYS A 85 -4.38 2.25 11.37
C LYS A 85 -4.16 3.53 10.55
N GLY A 86 -4.86 3.70 9.43
CA GLY A 86 -4.75 4.88 8.58
C GLY A 86 -3.49 4.92 7.70
N LEU A 87 -2.75 3.82 7.58
CA LEU A 87 -1.44 3.81 6.91
C LEU A 87 -1.55 3.90 5.39
N ILE A 88 -2.63 3.32 4.85
CA ILE A 88 -2.95 3.34 3.42
C ILE A 88 -4.31 3.99 3.15
N LEU A 89 -4.91 4.66 4.14
CA LEU A 89 -6.24 5.25 4.05
C LEU A 89 -6.17 6.75 3.75
N TYR A 90 -6.78 7.14 2.65
CA TYR A 90 -6.86 8.53 2.22
C TYR A 90 -8.31 9.00 2.19
N HIS A 91 -8.53 10.22 2.66
CA HIS A 91 -9.84 10.87 2.66
C HIS A 91 -9.81 12.10 1.77
N ASN A 92 -10.94 12.41 1.13
CA ASN A 92 -11.16 13.68 0.43
C ASN A 92 -10.05 14.02 -0.58
N ILE A 93 -9.58 13.01 -1.32
CA ILE A 93 -8.57 13.21 -2.35
C ILE A 93 -9.14 14.16 -3.41
N ASN A 94 -8.43 15.25 -3.65
CA ASN A 94 -8.77 16.20 -4.68
C ASN A 94 -7.97 15.92 -5.96
N PHE A 95 -8.63 15.38 -6.98
CA PHE A 95 -8.04 15.14 -8.29
C PHE A 95 -7.99 16.41 -9.18
N LEU A 96 -7.66 17.58 -8.60
CA LEU A 96 -7.34 18.77 -9.39
C LEU A 96 -5.85 18.80 -9.75
N LEU A 97 -5.56 19.13 -11.01
CA LEU A 97 -4.19 19.34 -11.50
C LEU A 97 -3.45 20.39 -10.65
N TYR A 98 -2.18 20.13 -10.35
CA TYR A 98 -1.27 21.18 -9.88
C TYR A 98 -1.28 22.36 -10.85
N SER A 99 -1.20 23.58 -10.32
CA SER A 99 -0.79 24.72 -11.13
C SER A 99 0.63 24.44 -11.66
N LEU A 100 0.87 24.76 -12.94
CA LEU A 100 2.10 24.45 -13.71
C LEU A 100 3.42 24.90 -13.06
N ASN A 101 3.38 25.67 -11.96
CA ASN A 101 4.53 26.31 -11.32
C ASN A 101 4.85 25.77 -9.90
N THR A 102 4.45 24.55 -9.55
CA THR A 102 4.75 23.99 -8.21
C THR A 102 6.12 23.28 -8.21
N PRO A 103 7.04 23.60 -7.27
CA PRO A 103 8.36 22.93 -7.23
C PRO A 103 8.22 21.43 -6.98
N ALA A 104 9.03 20.62 -7.67
CA ALA A 104 9.02 19.18 -7.54
C ALA A 104 9.47 18.75 -6.13
N HIS A 105 8.65 17.94 -5.46
CA HIS A 105 9.00 17.33 -4.18
C HIS A 105 9.55 15.92 -4.42
N ASP A 106 10.84 15.73 -4.13
CA ASP A 106 11.50 14.43 -4.18
C ASP A 106 11.08 13.60 -2.96
N THR A 107 10.15 12.66 -3.15
CA THR A 107 9.75 11.75 -2.06
C THR A 107 9.85 10.31 -2.53
N LYS A 108 10.57 9.51 -1.75
CA LYS A 108 10.83 8.08 -1.96
C LYS A 108 9.59 7.17 -1.82
N PHE A 109 8.43 7.72 -1.50
CA PHE A 109 7.20 7.00 -1.15
C PHE A 109 6.09 7.18 -2.18
N PHE A 110 5.02 6.40 -2.03
CA PHE A 110 3.87 6.30 -2.93
C PHE A 110 3.13 7.64 -3.06
N ASN A 111 3.70 8.55 -3.84
CA ASN A 111 2.97 9.67 -4.40
C ASN A 111 2.06 9.09 -5.48
N LEU A 112 0.81 8.84 -5.13
CA LEU A 112 -0.28 8.62 -6.09
C LEU A 112 -0.38 9.77 -7.11
N PHE A 113 0.33 10.88 -6.85
CA PHE A 113 0.09 12.18 -7.40
C PHE A 113 1.37 12.91 -7.79
N ILE A 114 2.01 12.44 -8.87
CA ILE A 114 2.51 13.44 -9.82
C ILE A 114 1.27 14.01 -10.51
N GLY A 115 0.64 15.02 -9.89
CA GLY A 115 -0.51 15.71 -10.48
C GLY A 115 -1.57 16.27 -9.53
N PHE A 116 -1.66 15.83 -8.27
CA PHE A 116 -2.80 16.16 -7.41
C PHE A 116 -2.46 16.47 -5.94
N LEU A 117 -3.32 17.26 -5.28
CA LEU A 117 -3.17 17.76 -3.90
C LEU A 117 -3.56 16.70 -2.86
N ALA A 118 -2.65 15.78 -2.54
CA ALA A 118 -2.69 15.09 -1.24
C ALA A 118 -1.48 15.51 -0.42
N LYS A 119 -1.66 15.74 0.89
CA LYS A 119 -0.53 16.04 1.79
C LYS A 119 0.41 14.83 1.80
N PRO A 120 1.68 14.98 1.35
CA PRO A 120 2.65 13.92 1.52
C PRO A 120 2.91 13.76 3.01
N VAL A 121 2.89 12.53 3.50
CA VAL A 121 3.40 12.21 4.83
C VAL A 121 4.93 12.27 4.72
N LEU A 122 5.54 13.29 5.31
CA LEU A 122 6.96 13.63 5.14
C LEU A 122 7.92 12.59 5.74
N GLU A 123 7.50 11.84 6.76
CA GLU A 123 8.28 10.79 7.40
C GLU A 123 7.37 9.63 7.81
N ILE A 124 7.82 8.39 7.61
CA ILE A 124 7.22 7.22 8.27
C ILE A 124 7.25 7.50 9.77
N ASN A 125 6.10 7.52 10.42
CA ASN A 125 6.08 7.60 11.87
C ASN A 125 6.71 6.31 12.43
N LYS A 126 7.91 6.45 13.01
CA LYS A 126 8.71 5.35 13.56
C LYS A 126 8.08 4.70 14.79
N GLU A 127 7.12 5.36 15.45
CA GLU A 127 6.34 4.77 16.54
C GLU A 127 5.40 3.64 16.06
N ILE A 128 5.24 3.48 14.74
CA ILE A 128 4.41 2.44 14.09
C ILE A 128 5.18 1.11 13.90
N ILE A 129 6.51 1.13 14.10
CA ILE A 129 7.41 -0.03 13.88
C ILE A 129 7.49 -0.94 15.11
N ASP A 130 7.00 -0.51 16.27
CA ASP A 130 6.94 -1.39 17.43
C ASP A 130 5.68 -2.27 17.39
N PRO A 131 5.83 -3.61 17.39
CA PRO A 131 4.70 -4.52 17.43
C PRO A 131 4.07 -4.43 18.81
N ILE A 132 2.78 -4.10 18.87
CA ILE A 132 1.98 -4.49 20.03
C ILE A 132 1.64 -5.97 19.81
N LEU A 133 2.31 -6.80 20.61
CA LEU A 133 2.04 -8.23 20.85
C LEU A 133 0.55 -8.56 20.88
#